data_AF-A0A9D6WSB5-F1
#
_entry.id   AF-A0A9D6WSB5-F1
#
_cell.length_a   1.000
_cell.length_b   1.000
_cell.length_c   1.000
_cell.angle_alpha   90.00
_cell.angle_beta   90.00
_cell.angle_gamma   90.00
#
_symmetry.space_group_name_H-M   'P 1'
#
loop_
_entity.id
_entity.type
_entity.pdbx_description
1 polymer ?
#
loop_
_entity_poly.entity_id
_entity_poly.type
_entity_poly.pdbx_seq_one_letter_code
_entity_poly.pdbx_strand_id
1 'polypeptide(L)'
;VLHRVATLGTRLELNHNSSNDAASIIRAVQVRNSLDLVGDAMRVALEALSAYWPEWMRDIALPHWYERYNVQFSTFRLPRAAASRAATLAAIQEDGRYLLQIVRQRDAPALAATLMEIRKLETLWQSELASRNEFSAKE
;
A
#
# COMPACT_ATOMS: atom_id res chain seq x y z
N VAL A 1 6.77 -6.40 -72.19
CA VAL A 1 6.17 -5.31 -71.40
C VAL A 1 6.30 -5.68 -69.94
N LEU A 2 7.16 -4.94 -69.23
CA LEU A 2 7.47 -5.06 -67.81
C LEU A 2 6.24 -4.67 -66.97
N HIS A 3 5.98 -5.39 -65.87
CA HIS A 3 5.95 -4.77 -64.54
C HIS A 3 6.06 -5.80 -63.41
N ARG A 4 7.08 -5.61 -62.56
CA ARG A 4 7.37 -6.33 -61.32
C ARG A 4 7.68 -5.25 -60.28
N VAL A 5 6.83 -5.03 -59.28
CA VAL A 5 7.08 -4.28 -58.03
C VAL A 5 6.04 -4.84 -57.02
N ALA A 6 6.35 -5.69 -56.03
CA ALA A 6 7.08 -5.42 -54.78
C ALA A 6 6.29 -4.37 -53.92
N THR A 7 6.07 -4.41 -52.61
CA THR A 7 6.42 -5.22 -51.44
C THR A 7 5.60 -4.63 -50.27
N LEU A 8 5.46 -5.37 -49.15
CA LEU A 8 5.14 -4.91 -47.78
C LEU A 8 3.69 -4.52 -47.54
N GLY A 9 2.96 -5.17 -46.62
CA GLY A 9 3.19 -5.14 -45.18
C GLY A 9 1.97 -4.42 -44.60
N THR A 10 1.05 -5.10 -43.93
CA THR A 10 1.09 -5.24 -42.48
C THR A 10 0.34 -6.50 -42.05
N ARG A 11 1.12 -7.56 -41.82
CA ARG A 11 0.78 -8.60 -40.88
C ARG A 11 1.01 -8.01 -39.48
N LEU A 12 -0.03 -7.97 -38.66
CA LEU A 12 0.04 -7.75 -37.20
C LEU A 12 0.68 -6.43 -36.73
N GLU A 13 -0.04 -5.32 -36.78
CA GLU A 13 0.31 -4.14 -35.96
C GLU A 13 -1.00 -3.44 -35.61
N LEU A 14 -1.81 -4.01 -34.71
CA LEU A 14 -2.74 -3.28 -33.83
C LEU A 14 -3.19 -4.23 -32.70
N ASN A 15 -2.24 -4.79 -31.95
CA ASN A 15 -2.58 -5.38 -30.66
C ASN A 15 -1.47 -5.14 -29.63
N HIS A 16 -1.14 -3.87 -29.39
CA HIS A 16 -0.08 -3.51 -28.45
C HIS A 16 -0.45 -2.38 -27.48
N ASN A 17 -1.74 -2.08 -27.26
CA ASN A 17 -2.08 -1.04 -26.27
C ASN A 17 -3.23 -1.35 -25.30
N SER A 18 -3.92 -2.49 -25.41
CA SER A 18 -5.06 -2.77 -24.53
C SER A 18 -4.65 -3.46 -23.22
N SER A 19 -3.61 -4.30 -23.23
CA SER A 19 -3.16 -5.02 -22.02
C SER A 19 -2.32 -4.16 -21.08
N ASN A 20 -1.52 -3.22 -21.60
CA ASN A 20 -0.67 -2.37 -20.76
C ASN A 20 -1.49 -1.26 -20.07
N ASP A 21 -2.48 -0.70 -20.77
CA ASP A 21 -3.40 0.30 -20.22
C ASP A 21 -4.38 -0.32 -19.21
N ALA A 22 -4.96 -1.49 -19.50
CA ALA A 22 -5.86 -2.16 -18.56
C ALA A 22 -5.12 -2.66 -17.31
N ALA A 23 -3.92 -3.25 -17.46
CA ALA A 23 -3.12 -3.69 -16.32
C ALA A 23 -2.63 -2.51 -15.47
N SER A 24 -2.24 -1.39 -16.10
CA SER A 24 -1.83 -0.19 -15.36
C SER A 24 -2.99 0.48 -14.63
N ILE A 25 -4.20 0.49 -15.21
CA ILE A 25 -5.42 1.00 -14.55
C ILE A 25 -5.82 0.09 -13.38
N ILE A 26 -5.84 -1.24 -13.57
CA ILE A 26 -6.17 -2.20 -12.49
C ILE A 26 -5.14 -2.09 -11.37
N ARG A 27 -3.85 -2.05 -11.69
CA ARG A 27 -2.77 -1.84 -10.70
C ARG A 27 -2.91 -0.49 -10.01
N ALA A 28 -3.26 0.58 -10.72
CA ALA A 28 -3.48 1.90 -10.13
C ALA A 28 -4.71 1.95 -9.20
N VAL A 29 -5.77 1.19 -9.51
CA VAL A 29 -6.98 1.07 -8.68
C VAL A 29 -6.71 0.19 -7.46
N GLN A 30 -6.02 -0.95 -7.61
CA GLN A 30 -5.62 -1.81 -6.50
C GLN A 30 -4.67 -1.10 -5.54
N VAL A 31 -3.64 -0.42 -6.06
CA VAL A 31 -2.71 0.37 -5.22
C VAL A 31 -3.44 1.49 -4.49
N ARG A 32 -4.44 2.13 -5.12
CA ARG A 32 -5.26 3.15 -4.47
C ARG A 32 -6.13 2.54 -3.36
N ASN A 33 -6.84 1.45 -3.65
CA ASN A 33 -7.69 0.76 -2.66
C ASN A 33 -6.85 0.20 -1.48
N SER A 34 -5.67 -0.35 -1.76
CA SER A 34 -4.75 -0.87 -0.75
C SER A 34 -4.15 0.25 0.10
N LEU A 35 -3.73 1.36 -0.52
CA LEU A 35 -3.17 2.49 0.22
C LEU A 35 -4.21 3.17 1.13
N ASP A 36 -5.45 3.33 0.66
CA ASP A 36 -6.54 3.86 1.48
C ASP A 36 -6.87 2.91 2.65
N LEU A 37 -6.97 1.61 2.37
CA LEU A 37 -7.28 0.58 3.37
C LEU A 37 -6.20 0.44 4.44
N VAL A 38 -4.93 0.33 4.02
CA VAL A 38 -3.79 0.15 4.93
C VAL A 38 -3.52 1.44 5.71
N GLY A 39 -3.65 2.60 5.07
CA GLY A 39 -3.52 3.89 5.74
C GLY A 39 -4.58 4.12 6.81
N ASP A 40 -5.85 3.80 6.52
CA ASP A 40 -6.93 3.94 7.50
C ASP A 40 -6.83 2.90 8.62
N ALA A 41 -6.45 1.66 8.31
CA ALA A 41 -6.20 0.64 9.33
C ALA A 41 -5.07 1.07 10.30
N MET A 42 -4.00 1.67 9.77
CA MET A 42 -2.91 2.21 10.59
C MET A 42 -3.40 3.35 11.48
N ARG A 43 -4.19 4.29 10.93
CA ARG A 43 -4.79 5.38 11.73
C ARG A 43 -5.63 4.84 12.88
N VAL A 44 -6.54 3.90 12.60
CA VAL A 44 -7.42 3.29 13.62
C VAL A 44 -6.62 2.56 14.70
N ALA A 45 -5.54 1.87 14.33
CA ALA A 45 -4.64 1.24 15.29
C ALA A 45 -3.92 2.27 16.18
N LEU A 46 -3.41 3.35 15.61
CA LEU A 46 -2.76 4.43 16.35
C LEU A 46 -3.74 5.15 17.29
N GLU A 47 -4.98 5.38 16.85
CA GLU A 47 -6.04 5.97 17.67
C GLU A 47 -6.39 5.08 18.86
N ALA A 48 -6.54 3.76 18.65
CA ALA A 48 -6.82 2.82 19.73
C ALA A 48 -5.68 2.78 20.75
N LEU A 49 -4.42 2.68 20.28
CA LEU A 49 -3.26 2.70 21.18
C LEU A 49 -3.14 4.02 21.94
N SER A 50 -3.41 5.15 21.30
CA SER A 50 -3.41 6.47 21.95
C SER A 50 -4.50 6.59 23.01
N ALA A 51 -5.66 5.97 22.78
CA ALA A 51 -6.78 6.00 23.72
C ALA A 51 -6.51 5.17 24.98
N TYR A 52 -5.88 3.99 24.84
CA TYR A 52 -5.61 3.09 25.96
C TYR A 52 -4.28 3.37 26.67
N TRP A 53 -3.24 3.76 25.93
CA TRP A 53 -1.88 3.96 26.45
C TRP A 53 -1.23 5.24 25.90
N PRO A 54 -1.78 6.43 26.22
CA PRO A 54 -1.32 7.70 25.66
C PRO A 54 0.14 8.04 26.00
N GLU A 55 0.61 7.68 27.21
CA GLU A 55 2.01 7.94 27.62
C GLU A 55 2.98 7.10 26.78
N TRP A 56 2.74 5.79 26.69
CA TRP A 56 3.56 4.89 25.89
C TRP A 56 3.54 5.28 24.40
N MET A 57 2.38 5.71 23.89
CA MET A 57 2.27 6.17 22.51
C MET A 57 3.14 7.41 22.24
N ARG A 58 3.26 8.33 23.20
CA ARG A 58 4.15 9.50 23.06
C ARG A 58 5.62 9.12 23.01
N ASP A 59 6.01 8.04 23.71
CA ASP A 59 7.39 7.56 23.72
C ASP A 59 7.80 6.91 22.38
N ILE A 60 6.87 6.22 21.72
CA ILE A 60 7.16 5.47 20.49
C ILE A 60 6.80 6.21 19.19
N ALA A 61 6.01 7.28 19.28
CA ALA A 61 5.50 8.00 18.10
C ALA A 61 6.63 8.62 17.28
N LEU A 62 6.66 8.29 15.99
CA LEU A 62 7.59 8.93 15.07
C LEU A 62 7.05 10.31 14.64
N PRO A 63 7.90 11.35 14.52
CA PRO A 63 7.44 12.72 14.22
C PRO A 63 6.58 12.82 12.96
N HIS A 64 6.90 12.05 11.91
CA HIS A 64 6.16 12.04 10.65
C HIS A 64 4.78 11.37 10.74
N TRP A 65 4.47 10.64 11.82
CA TRP A 65 3.16 10.00 11.99
C TRP A 65 2.05 11.01 12.18
N TYR A 66 2.33 12.13 12.86
CA TYR A 66 1.36 13.20 13.05
C TYR A 66 0.93 13.82 11.72
N GLU A 67 1.86 14.08 10.81
CA GLU A 67 1.52 14.64 9.50
C GLU A 67 0.81 13.60 8.61
N ARG A 68 1.17 12.32 8.75
CA ARG A 68 0.69 11.24 7.87
C ARG A 68 -0.68 10.68 8.28
N TYR A 69 -0.93 10.50 9.56
CA TYR A 69 -2.09 9.75 10.06
C TYR A 69 -3.15 10.62 10.76
N ASN A 70 -2.87 11.90 11.04
CA ASN A 70 -3.84 12.82 11.68
C ASN A 70 -4.95 13.31 10.71
N VAL A 71 -4.85 12.98 9.43
CA VAL A 71 -5.88 13.26 8.42
C VAL A 71 -6.47 11.94 7.96
N GLN A 72 -7.80 11.87 7.82
CA GLN A 72 -8.46 10.66 7.32
C GLN A 72 -7.88 10.29 5.96
N PHE A 73 -7.46 9.04 5.77
CA PHE A 73 -6.77 8.64 4.53
C PHE A 73 -7.64 8.84 3.27
N SER A 74 -8.96 8.70 3.39
CA SER A 74 -9.91 9.03 2.32
C SER A 74 -9.89 10.52 1.90
N THR A 75 -9.50 11.44 2.80
CA THR A 75 -9.26 12.86 2.48
C THR A 75 -7.79 13.18 2.18
N PHE A 76 -6.88 12.21 2.31
CA PHE A 76 -5.50 12.37 1.87
C PHE A 76 -5.49 12.65 0.37
N ARG A 77 -4.90 13.77 -0.04
CA ARG A 77 -4.63 14.01 -1.47
C ARG A 77 -3.55 13.04 -1.91
N LEU A 78 -3.98 11.86 -2.35
CA LEU A 78 -3.09 10.85 -2.88
C LEU A 78 -2.23 11.46 -3.99
N PRO A 79 -0.91 11.23 -3.98
CA PRO A 79 -0.05 11.72 -5.05
C PRO A 79 -0.56 11.23 -6.40
N ARG A 80 -0.69 12.15 -7.37
CA ARG A 80 -1.21 11.80 -8.71
C ARG A 80 -0.30 10.79 -9.43
N ALA A 81 1.01 10.87 -9.22
CA ALA A 81 1.99 9.99 -9.85
C ALA A 81 1.99 8.58 -9.21
N ALA A 82 1.97 7.54 -10.03
CA ALA A 82 2.03 6.15 -9.57
C ALA A 82 3.30 5.84 -8.74
N ALA A 83 4.45 6.37 -9.15
CA ALA A 83 5.71 6.22 -8.41
C ALA A 83 5.64 6.83 -7.00
N SER A 84 4.99 7.99 -6.87
CA SER A 84 4.83 8.64 -5.57
C SER A 84 3.84 7.87 -4.68
N ARG A 85 2.79 7.27 -5.23
CA ARG A 85 1.89 6.35 -4.50
C ARG A 85 2.61 5.10 -3.99
N ALA A 86 3.47 4.50 -4.82
CA ALA A 86 4.27 3.35 -4.40
C ALA A 86 5.23 3.70 -3.27
N ALA A 87 5.86 4.88 -3.32
CA ALA A 87 6.71 5.39 -2.24
C ALA A 87 5.91 5.64 -0.95
N THR A 88 4.72 6.24 -1.04
CA THR A 88 3.84 6.42 0.12
C THR A 88 3.42 5.09 0.73
N LEU A 89 3.04 4.11 -0.10
CA LEU A 89 2.71 2.76 0.38
C LEU A 89 3.88 2.10 1.10
N ALA A 90 5.09 2.19 0.53
CA ALA A 90 6.29 1.63 1.16
C ALA A 90 6.58 2.29 2.52
N ALA A 91 6.39 3.61 2.62
CA ALA A 91 6.57 4.34 3.87
C ALA A 91 5.54 3.94 4.94
N ILE A 92 4.28 3.74 4.55
CA ILE A 92 3.22 3.24 5.44
C ILE A 92 3.52 1.80 5.88
N GLN A 93 4.06 0.97 5.00
CA GLN A 93 4.48 -0.40 5.33
C GLN A 93 5.63 -0.43 6.33
N GLU A 94 6.58 0.50 6.22
CA GLU A 94 7.68 0.63 7.19
C GLU A 94 7.14 1.01 8.58
N ASP A 95 6.27 2.02 8.63
CA ASP A 95 5.62 2.46 9.86
C ASP A 95 4.81 1.32 10.51
N GLY A 96 4.05 0.57 9.71
CA GLY A 96 3.29 -0.58 10.17
C GLY A 96 4.15 -1.70 10.73
N ARG A 97 5.28 -2.01 10.07
CA ARG A 97 6.25 -3.01 10.57
C ARG A 97 6.86 -2.58 11.89
N TYR A 98 7.27 -1.31 11.99
CA TYR A 98 7.79 -0.73 13.23
C TYR A 98 6.76 -0.84 14.37
N LEU A 99 5.51 -0.46 14.12
CA LEU A 99 4.44 -0.55 15.12
C LEU A 99 4.21 -2.00 15.58
N LEU A 100 4.06 -2.93 14.64
CA LEU A 100 3.82 -4.35 14.92
C LEU A 100 5.00 -5.03 15.64
N GLN A 101 6.22 -4.55 15.43
CA GLN A 101 7.39 -5.01 16.17
C GLN A 101 7.34 -4.50 17.61
N ILE A 102 7.05 -3.20 17.80
CA ILE A 102 7.05 -2.56 19.12
C ILE A 102 5.96 -3.11 20.03
N VAL A 103 4.73 -3.32 19.54
CA VAL A 103 3.64 -3.88 20.36
C VAL A 103 3.91 -5.29 20.88
N ARG A 104 4.92 -5.98 20.34
CA ARG A 104 5.35 -7.33 20.75
C ARG A 104 6.55 -7.32 21.70
N GLN A 105 7.16 -6.16 21.93
CA GLN A 105 8.28 -6.06 22.85
C GLN A 105 7.82 -6.24 24.30
N ARG A 106 8.74 -6.63 25.17
CA ARG A 106 8.44 -7.01 26.57
C ARG A 106 7.96 -5.82 27.41
N ASP A 107 8.39 -4.63 27.03
CA ASP A 107 8.08 -3.32 27.58
C ASP A 107 6.82 -2.68 26.99
N ALA A 108 6.20 -3.31 25.98
CA ALA A 108 4.92 -2.87 25.46
C ALA A 108 3.79 -3.08 26.49
N PRO A 109 2.77 -2.20 26.51
CA PRO A 109 1.63 -2.37 27.39
C PRO A 109 0.97 -3.74 27.23
N ALA A 110 0.64 -4.35 28.37
CA ALA A 110 -0.11 -5.59 28.37
C ALA A 110 -1.40 -5.41 27.56
N LEU A 111 -1.67 -6.35 26.64
CA LEU A 111 -2.82 -6.35 25.72
C LEU A 111 -2.70 -5.48 24.47
N ALA A 112 -1.63 -4.68 24.26
CA ALA A 112 -1.47 -3.88 23.04
C ALA A 112 -1.55 -4.71 21.76
N ALA A 113 -0.82 -5.84 21.71
CA ALA A 113 -0.88 -6.79 20.58
C ALA A 113 -2.23 -7.52 20.44
N THR A 114 -3.08 -7.50 21.47
CA THR A 114 -4.38 -8.20 21.46
C THR A 114 -5.52 -7.33 20.96
N LEU A 115 -5.33 -6.01 20.85
CA LEU A 115 -6.30 -5.09 20.30
C LEU A 115 -6.77 -5.54 18.91
N MET A 116 -8.07 -5.48 18.67
CA MET A 116 -8.64 -5.96 17.41
C MET A 116 -8.13 -5.14 16.22
N GLU A 117 -7.85 -3.86 16.43
CA GLU A 117 -7.32 -2.91 15.47
C GLU A 117 -5.92 -3.35 15.04
N ILE A 118 -5.07 -3.72 15.99
CA ILE A 118 -3.71 -4.24 15.74
C ILE A 118 -3.75 -5.58 15.01
N ARG A 119 -4.68 -6.47 15.39
CA ARG A 119 -4.85 -7.76 14.71
C ARG A 119 -5.39 -7.63 13.28
N LYS A 120 -6.34 -6.71 13.06
CA LYS A 120 -6.86 -6.39 11.72
C LYS A 120 -5.75 -5.84 10.84
N LEU A 121 -4.99 -4.90 11.40
CA LEU A 121 -3.84 -4.29 10.75
C LEU A 121 -2.81 -5.35 10.32
N GLU A 122 -2.45 -6.27 11.22
CA GLU A 122 -1.58 -7.40 10.89
C GLU A 122 -2.15 -8.29 9.79
N THR A 123 -3.43 -8.67 9.87
CA THR A 123 -4.08 -9.55 8.89
C THR A 123 -4.10 -8.93 7.50
N LEU A 124 -4.43 -7.64 7.41
CA LEU A 124 -4.40 -6.88 6.16
C LEU A 124 -3.00 -6.85 5.55
N TRP A 125 -1.96 -6.67 6.37
CA TRP A 125 -0.59 -6.67 5.88
C TRP A 125 -0.13 -8.03 5.36
N GLN A 126 -0.50 -9.12 6.03
CA GLN A 126 -0.20 -10.47 5.55
C GLN A 126 -0.90 -10.76 4.20
N SER A 127 -2.14 -10.31 4.07
CA SER A 127 -2.92 -10.40 2.82
C SER A 127 -2.27 -9.63 1.66
N GLU A 128 -1.82 -8.40 1.90
CA GLU A 128 -1.17 -7.56 0.88
C GLU A 128 0.19 -8.15 0.45
N LEU A 129 0.97 -8.69 1.40
CA LEU A 129 2.25 -9.35 1.11
C LEU A 129 2.07 -10.61 0.25
N ALA A 130 1.09 -11.45 0.59
CA ALA A 130 0.76 -12.64 -0.20
C ALA A 130 0.37 -12.26 -1.64
N SER A 131 -0.53 -11.27 -1.78
CA SER A 131 -1.01 -10.79 -3.08
C SER A 131 0.13 -10.23 -3.95
N ARG A 132 1.12 -9.56 -3.34
CA ARG A 132 2.31 -9.06 -4.05
C ARG A 132 3.26 -10.16 -4.48
N ASN A 133 3.48 -11.17 -3.64
CA ASN A 133 4.36 -12.30 -3.95
C ASN A 133 3.80 -13.14 -5.12
N GLU A 134 2.48 -13.31 -5.20
CA GLU A 134 1.82 -14.03 -6.31
C GLU A 134 1.95 -13.32 -7.66
N PHE A 135 2.08 -11.99 -7.67
CA PHE A 135 2.31 -11.20 -8.89
C PHE A 135 3.78 -11.23 -9.32
N SER A 136 4.72 -11.20 -8.37
CA SER A 136 6.16 -11.25 -8.69
C SER A 136 6.64 -12.62 -9.16
N ALA A 137 5.91 -13.70 -8.84
CA ALA A 137 6.24 -15.06 -9.30
C ALA A 137 5.78 -15.35 -10.74
N LYS A 138 5.10 -14.40 -11.39
CA LYS A 138 4.59 -14.50 -12.77
C LYS A 138 5.32 -13.59 -13.77
N GLU A 139 6.34 -12.84 -13.33
CA GLU A 139 7.30 -12.11 -14.17
C GLU A 139 8.59 -12.91 -14.32
#